data_AF-A0A2D6JUY5-F1
#
_entry.id   AF-A0A2D6JUY5-F1
#
_cell.length_a   1.000
_cell.length_b   1.000
_cell.length_c   1.000
_cell.angle_alpha   90.00
_cell.angle_beta   90.00
_cell.angle_gamma   90.00
#
_symmetry.space_group_name_H-M   'P 1'
#
loop_
_entity.id
_entity.type
_entity.pdbx_description
1 polymer ?
#
loop_
_entity_poly.entity_id
_entity_poly.type
_entity_poly.pdbx_seq_one_letter_code
_entity_poly.pdbx_strand_id
1 'polypeptide(L)'
;MTPKKVEDATKEYRTELDLIRRWLDECCERTDHERTSSSKLYQSYKRWAIDNGEWVMSHKVFSNKLKEHGYQSLRTNKGTVYVGLKLTYQSEF
;
A
#
# COMPACT_ATOMS: atom_id res chain seq x y z
N MET A 1 -35.12 -8.51 9.20
CA MET A 1 -34.27 -8.05 8.08
C MET A 1 -32.83 -8.32 8.45
N THR A 2 -32.16 -9.21 7.74
CA THR A 2 -30.77 -9.61 8.00
C THR A 2 -29.96 -9.28 6.75
N PRO A 3 -28.98 -8.38 6.80
CA PRO A 3 -28.25 -7.98 5.60
C PRO A 3 -27.26 -9.08 5.19
N LYS A 4 -27.70 -9.98 4.29
CA LYS A 4 -26.87 -10.98 3.61
C LYS A 4 -26.01 -10.36 2.49
N LYS A 5 -25.18 -9.36 2.80
CA LYS A 5 -24.34 -8.70 1.78
C LYS A 5 -22.89 -8.45 2.17
N VAL A 6 -22.42 -8.98 3.30
CA VAL A 6 -21.10 -8.60 3.84
C VAL A 6 -20.09 -9.73 3.95
N GLU A 7 -20.44 -10.98 3.61
CA GLU A 7 -19.51 -12.10 3.84
C GLU A 7 -18.46 -12.27 2.72
N ASP A 8 -18.80 -11.98 1.44
CA ASP A 8 -17.85 -12.12 0.32
C ASP A 8 -16.74 -11.06 0.33
N ALA A 9 -17.05 -9.83 0.77
CA ALA A 9 -16.07 -8.76 0.86
C ALA A 9 -14.91 -9.07 1.83
N THR A 10 -15.07 -10.05 2.71
CA THR A 10 -14.03 -10.38 3.72
C THR A 10 -12.89 -11.21 3.15
N LYS A 11 -13.14 -12.03 2.11
CA LYS A 11 -12.14 -12.96 1.59
C LYS A 11 -11.15 -12.25 0.67
N GLU A 12 -11.66 -11.46 -0.28
CA GLU A 12 -10.85 -10.66 -1.19
C GLU A 12 -10.05 -9.60 -0.42
N TYR A 13 -10.69 -9.00 0.59
CA TYR A 13 -10.05 -7.99 1.43
C TYR A 13 -8.88 -8.54 2.25
N ARG A 14 -8.95 -9.79 2.73
CA ARG A 14 -7.87 -10.44 3.48
C ARG A 14 -6.65 -10.72 2.61
N THR A 15 -6.84 -11.28 1.43
CA THR A 15 -5.73 -11.58 0.51
C THR A 15 -4.98 -10.31 0.11
N GLU A 16 -5.71 -9.22 -0.16
CA GLU A 16 -5.11 -7.92 -0.48
C GLU A 16 -4.34 -7.29 0.70
N LEU A 17 -4.83 -7.44 1.93
CA LEU A 17 -4.14 -6.93 3.12
C LEU A 17 -2.81 -7.66 3.36
N ASP A 18 -2.77 -8.97 3.09
CA ASP A 18 -1.55 -9.75 3.25
C ASP A 18 -0.47 -9.32 2.24
N LEU A 19 -0.84 -8.96 1.01
CA LEU A 19 0.09 -8.43 0.01
C LEU A 19 0.70 -7.09 0.43
N ILE A 20 -0.13 -6.14 0.90
CA ILE A 20 0.37 -4.83 1.35
C ILE A 20 1.26 -4.98 2.57
N ARG A 21 0.92 -5.85 3.52
CA ARG A 21 1.78 -6.14 4.67
C ARG A 21 3.14 -6.69 4.25
N ARG A 22 3.15 -7.72 3.40
CA ARG A 22 4.40 -8.31 2.89
C ARG A 22 5.27 -7.29 2.19
N TRP A 23 4.70 -6.53 1.27
CA TRP A 23 5.42 -5.44 0.61
C TRP A 23 5.91 -4.37 1.59
N LEU A 24 5.10 -4.01 2.59
CA LEU A 24 5.51 -3.04 3.62
C LEU A 24 6.66 -3.57 4.50
N ASP A 25 6.74 -4.87 4.75
CA ASP A 25 7.78 -5.47 5.57
C ASP A 25 9.07 -5.73 4.76
N GLU A 26 8.97 -5.97 3.44
CA GLU A 26 10.12 -6.27 2.58
C GLU A 26 10.70 -5.04 1.86
N CYS A 27 9.84 -4.12 1.40
CA CYS A 27 10.22 -2.98 0.55
C CYS A 27 10.04 -1.61 1.21
N CYS A 28 9.40 -1.56 2.38
CA CYS A 28 9.25 -0.33 3.15
C CYS A 28 9.85 -0.46 4.55
N GLU A 29 10.21 0.68 5.12
CA GLU A 29 10.62 0.82 6.49
C GLU A 29 9.69 1.83 7.16
N ARG A 30 9.19 1.45 8.35
CA ARG A 30 8.33 2.31 9.18
C ARG A 30 9.23 3.28 9.94
N THR A 31 9.14 4.58 9.61
CA THR A 31 9.91 5.61 10.29
C THR A 31 9.17 6.93 10.33
N ASP A 32 9.06 7.51 11.52
CA ASP A 32 8.20 8.67 11.79
C ASP A 32 8.66 9.96 11.09
N HIS A 33 9.91 10.01 10.67
CA HIS A 33 10.53 11.23 10.11
C HIS A 33 10.47 11.28 8.59
N GLU A 34 10.17 10.16 7.92
CA GLU A 34 10.16 10.11 6.46
C GLU A 34 8.78 10.24 5.84
N ARG A 35 8.81 10.76 4.62
CA ARG A 35 7.62 10.98 3.79
C ARG A 35 7.89 10.53 2.37
N THR A 36 7.16 9.50 1.93
CA THR A 36 7.28 9.00 0.57
C THR A 36 6.04 9.33 -0.25
N SER A 37 6.23 9.69 -1.53
CA SER A 37 5.10 9.95 -2.42
C SER A 37 4.29 8.69 -2.71
N SER A 38 2.97 8.83 -2.76
CA SER A 38 2.04 7.75 -3.12
C SER A 38 2.42 7.09 -4.43
N SER A 39 2.85 7.87 -5.43
CA SER A 39 3.27 7.36 -6.72
C SER A 39 4.53 6.48 -6.61
N LYS A 40 5.53 6.87 -5.82
CA LYS A 40 6.74 6.06 -5.61
C LYS A 40 6.41 4.77 -4.87
N LEU A 41 5.59 4.86 -3.81
CA LEU A 41 5.13 3.69 -3.04
C LEU A 41 4.40 2.70 -3.94
N TYR A 42 3.47 3.19 -4.77
CA TYR A 42 2.73 2.34 -5.69
C TYR A 42 3.61 1.71 -6.78
N GLN A 43 4.59 2.44 -7.31
CA GLN A 43 5.54 1.88 -8.28
C GLN A 43 6.39 0.76 -7.65
N SER A 44 6.86 0.96 -6.41
CA SER A 44 7.58 -0.08 -5.65
C SER A 44 6.69 -1.30 -5.42
N TYR A 45 5.44 -1.11 -4.95
CA TYR A 45 4.49 -2.20 -4.76
C TYR A 45 4.24 -2.96 -6.07
N LYS A 46 3.98 -2.25 -7.17
CA LYS A 46 3.73 -2.87 -8.47
C LYS A 46 4.92 -3.71 -8.91
N ARG A 47 6.15 -3.20 -8.73
CA ARG A 47 7.39 -3.90 -9.05
C ARG A 47 7.51 -5.17 -8.20
N TRP A 48 7.41 -5.04 -6.88
CA TRP A 48 7.49 -6.16 -5.94
C TRP A 48 6.43 -7.23 -6.24
N ALA A 49 5.19 -6.83 -6.54
CA ALA A 49 4.12 -7.76 -6.87
C ALA A 49 4.43 -8.52 -8.17
N ILE A 50 4.92 -7.84 -9.21
CA ILE A 50 5.34 -8.50 -10.46
C ILE A 50 6.50 -9.46 -10.22
N ASP A 51 7.51 -9.04 -9.45
CA ASP A 51 8.71 -9.84 -9.17
C ASP A 51 8.38 -11.08 -8.33
N ASN A 52 7.36 -11.02 -7.46
CA ASN A 52 6.87 -12.15 -6.66
C ASN A 52 5.77 -12.98 -7.37
N GLY A 53 5.31 -12.58 -8.56
CA GLY A 53 4.19 -13.23 -9.24
C GLY A 53 2.82 -13.02 -8.56
N GLU A 54 2.72 -12.00 -7.71
CA GLU A 54 1.53 -11.63 -6.95
C GLU A 54 0.62 -10.66 -7.74
N TRP A 55 -0.62 -10.50 -7.29
CA TRP A 55 -1.58 -9.63 -7.96
C TRP A 55 -1.25 -8.14 -7.81
N VAL A 56 -1.12 -7.44 -8.95
CA VAL A 56 -0.97 -5.98 -8.97
C VAL A 56 -2.34 -5.32 -8.80
N MET A 57 -2.64 -4.89 -7.57
CA MET A 57 -3.85 -4.12 -7.29
C MET A 57 -3.80 -2.71 -7.88
N SER A 58 -4.96 -2.08 -8.04
CA SER A 58 -5.06 -0.71 -8.54
C SER A 58 -4.57 0.32 -7.52
N HIS A 59 -4.16 1.49 -8.00
CA HIS A 59 -3.67 2.59 -7.16
C HIS A 59 -4.71 3.07 -6.11
N LYS A 60 -6.01 2.95 -6.42
CA LYS A 60 -7.11 3.27 -5.50
C LYS A 60 -7.19 2.26 -4.35
N VAL A 61 -7.12 0.96 -4.66
CA VAL A 61 -7.13 -0.10 -3.64
C VAL A 61 -5.90 0.02 -2.75
N PHE A 62 -4.72 0.19 -3.36
CA PHE A 62 -3.46 0.43 -2.64
C PHE A 62 -3.56 1.60 -1.65
N SER A 63 -4.10 2.75 -2.11
CA SER A 63 -4.25 3.94 -1.26
C SER A 63 -5.24 3.72 -0.12
N ASN A 64 -6.32 2.98 -0.34
CA ASN A 64 -7.27 2.64 0.72
C ASN A 64 -6.63 1.71 1.76
N LYS A 65 -5.88 0.69 1.32
CA LYS A 65 -5.18 -0.25 2.21
C LYS A 65 -4.18 0.45 3.11
N LEU A 66 -3.39 1.38 2.56
CA LEU A 66 -2.47 2.19 3.38
C LEU A 66 -3.20 2.95 4.50
N LYS A 67 -4.36 3.53 4.20
CA LYS A 67 -5.17 4.23 5.21
C LYS A 67 -5.75 3.27 6.24
N GLU A 68 -6.19 2.08 5.82
CA GLU A 68 -6.70 1.02 6.72
C GLU A 68 -5.60 0.47 7.63
N HIS A 69 -4.35 0.47 7.17
CA HIS A 69 -3.18 0.17 7.99
C HIS A 69 -2.77 1.31 8.95
N GLY A 70 -3.49 2.43 8.95
CA GLY A 70 -3.24 3.57 9.83
C GLY A 70 -2.27 4.61 9.28
N TYR A 71 -1.81 4.48 8.03
CA TYR A 71 -0.92 5.48 7.43
C TYR A 71 -1.68 6.71 6.95
N GLN A 72 -1.18 7.87 7.31
CA GLN A 72 -1.78 9.14 6.92
C GLN A 72 -1.24 9.61 5.58
N SER A 73 -2.16 9.94 4.68
CA SER A 73 -1.85 10.58 3.40
C SER A 73 -1.94 12.11 3.53
N LEU A 74 -0.85 12.82 3.29
CA LEU A 74 -0.81 14.28 3.18
C LEU A 74 -0.82 14.72 1.72
N ARG A 75 -1.61 15.74 1.40
CA ARG A 75 -1.60 16.36 0.07
C ARG A 75 -0.57 17.48 0.04
N THR A 76 0.28 17.46 -0.97
CA THR A 76 1.32 18.48 -1.22
C THR A 76 1.15 19.05 -2.63
N ASN A 77 1.85 20.15 -2.94
CA ASN A 77 1.86 20.72 -4.29
C ASN A 77 2.38 19.76 -5.37
N LYS A 78 3.16 18.74 -4.98
CA LYS A 78 3.71 17.73 -5.90
C LYS A 78 2.87 16.44 -5.95
N GLY A 79 1.78 16.36 -5.19
CA GLY A 79 0.91 15.19 -5.10
C GLY A 79 0.75 14.68 -3.66
N THR A 80 0.20 13.48 -3.53
CA THR A 80 -0.05 12.84 -2.22
C THR A 80 1.20 12.13 -1.71
N VAL A 81 1.54 12.32 -0.45
CA VAL A 81 2.66 11.65 0.25
C VAL A 81 2.13 10.95 1.50
N TYR A 82 2.75 9.85 1.90
CA TYR A 82 2.46 9.16 3.15
C TYR A 82 3.58 9.40 4.16
N VAL A 83 3.19 9.73 5.39
CA VAL A 83 4.11 9.94 6.52
C VAL A 83 4.29 8.63 7.27
N GLY A 84 5.48 8.38 7.81
CA GLY A 84 5.74 7.16 8.56
C GLY A 84 6.25 6.00 7.70
N LEU A 85 6.44 6.24 6.39
CA LEU A 85 6.84 5.24 5.42
C LEU A 85 8.01 5.72 4.59
N LYS A 86 9.09 4.96 4.62
CA LYS A 86 10.27 5.11 3.79
C LYS A 86 10.39 3.92 2.85
N LEU A 87 10.68 4.15 1.58
CA LEU A 87 11.04 3.07 0.67
C LEU A 87 12.49 2.65 0.93
N THR A 88 12.68 1.37 1.24
CA THR A 88 14.01 0.73 1.34
C THR A 88 14.47 0.21 -0.01
N TYR A 89 13.52 -0.29 -0.82
CA TYR A 89 13.76 -0.68 -2.19
C TYR A 89 13.70 0.55 -3.11
N GLN A 90 14.68 1.43 -2.97
CA GLN A 90 14.99 2.38 -4.03
C GLN A 90 15.91 1.65 -4.99
N SER A 91 15.37 1.30 -6.16
CA SER A 91 16.23 1.10 -7.33
C SER A 91 16.97 2.42 -7.51
N GLU A 92 18.21 2.50 -7.04
CA GLU A 92 19.13 3.55 -7.44
C GLU A 92 19.23 3.49 -8.96
N PHE A 93 18.77 4.54 -9.63
CA PHE A 93 19.16 4.90 -10.98
C PHE A 93 19.34 6.41 -11.01
#